data_AF-A0A425HVR7-F1
#
_entry.id   AF-A0A425HVR7-F1
#
_cell.length_a   1.000
_cell.length_b   1.000
_cell.length_c   1.000
_cell.angle_alpha   90.00
_cell.angle_beta   90.00
_cell.angle_gamma   90.00
#
_symmetry.space_group_name_H-M   'P 1'
#
loop_
_entity.id
_entity.type
_entity.pdbx_description
1 polymer ?
#
loop_
_entity_poly.entity_id
_entity_poly.type
_entity_poly.pdbx_seq_one_letter_code
_entity_poly.pdbx_strand_id
1 'polypeptide(L)'
;MEEVKPEDMTETQKKKVAEFERQTTQLAALQEAYRKKQEGNLLRVKEEIRDLRQKFQDKFKRLQDQRRQVETEILKEELYSIRHCVWVNSSIDRANSLDDLLRELSDCSRQTKRTTEEVAKVRERCEQLETQHRNAQQTEKEIVASLKACLHHAQFPPETYNALMAIFRQKRKQSQNRRSTSISSSSERRNDALQEDESCRGGARRSPDIPEDTAVPEGVDETFLRKVLQARQDKREAESRLSAISASLEKSRRYLSCMQQRQQQEASLEASFVERISEARRELEMMEMDVKLLIEIKQGRVEVSSPAPVNMYEDACIVHKEAIERCNEAILAIGKQKLDILEMIKEFRRKIVMVEWEKQVLDAEARELEEKTKDVHMLRVTKEIQKYLAADADKKERRSQEGVGKEATPKVPAESTVTENSGKVSGQLHTNAEQEGMIRRNSQLDVLDKKIRELRQDIKKKTCENAALEKLASDLQQDVAYGQKIKQLREKPLGLLLRTSSLIAGNNKKTSLQYVRRLQHAARRHTDEIDELREELNRLRARTIPMFESAV
;
A
#
# COMPACT_ATOMS: atom_id res chain seq x y z
N MET A 1 -82.45 -16.42 57.00
CA MET A 1 -82.24 -17.69 57.70
C MET A 1 -81.62 -17.34 59.03
N GLU A 2 -82.26 -17.73 60.13
CA GLU A 2 -81.79 -17.47 61.49
C GLU A 2 -80.40 -18.11 61.66
N GLU A 3 -79.41 -17.33 62.10
CA GLU A 3 -78.11 -17.85 62.50
C GLU A 3 -78.30 -18.59 63.83
N VAL A 4 -78.62 -19.87 63.73
CA VAL A 4 -78.61 -20.78 64.88
C VAL A 4 -77.15 -20.89 65.34
N LYS A 5 -76.91 -20.51 66.60
CA LYS A 5 -75.58 -20.63 67.20
C LYS A 5 -75.17 -22.10 67.24
N PRO A 6 -73.87 -22.43 67.03
CA PRO A 6 -73.39 -23.81 66.87
C PRO A 6 -73.71 -24.75 68.05
N GLU A 7 -74.08 -24.17 69.19
CA GLU A 7 -74.41 -24.83 70.45
C GLU A 7 -75.82 -25.46 70.44
N ASP A 8 -76.77 -24.95 69.64
CA ASP A 8 -78.21 -25.37 69.66
C ASP A 8 -78.61 -26.32 68.50
N MET A 9 -77.64 -26.79 67.71
CA MET A 9 -77.88 -27.63 66.53
C MET A 9 -78.14 -29.11 66.90
N THR A 10 -79.18 -29.74 66.34
CA THR A 10 -79.46 -31.19 66.51
C THR A 10 -78.41 -32.05 65.78
N GLU A 11 -78.15 -33.28 66.26
CA GLU A 11 -77.12 -34.17 65.67
C GLU A 11 -77.29 -34.41 64.17
N THR A 12 -78.53 -34.47 63.67
CA THR A 12 -78.84 -34.62 62.23
C THR A 12 -78.52 -33.37 61.42
N GLN A 13 -78.70 -32.17 62.00
CA GLN A 13 -78.33 -30.90 61.37
C GLN A 13 -76.80 -30.72 61.37
N LYS A 14 -76.11 -31.11 62.46
CA LYS A 14 -74.63 -31.15 62.52
C LYS A 14 -74.03 -32.07 61.44
N LYS A 15 -74.64 -33.24 61.19
CA LYS A 15 -74.23 -34.15 60.10
C LYS A 15 -74.42 -33.53 58.71
N LYS A 16 -75.56 -32.87 58.45
CA LYS A 16 -75.82 -32.20 57.16
C LYS A 16 -74.89 -30.99 56.91
N VAL A 17 -74.58 -30.21 57.95
CA VAL A 17 -73.60 -29.12 57.85
C VAL A 17 -72.20 -29.68 57.57
N ALA A 18 -71.79 -30.75 58.25
CA ALA A 18 -70.51 -31.41 57.99
C ALA A 18 -70.42 -32.03 56.58
N GLU A 19 -71.52 -32.57 56.05
CA GLU A 19 -71.59 -33.05 54.66
C GLU A 19 -71.49 -31.90 53.66
N PHE A 20 -72.17 -30.78 53.91
CA PHE A 20 -72.06 -29.57 53.10
C PHE A 20 -70.65 -28.95 53.14
N GLU A 21 -70.01 -28.89 54.31
CA GLU A 21 -68.61 -28.48 54.47
C GLU A 21 -67.65 -29.39 53.71
N ARG A 22 -67.90 -30.71 53.71
CA ARG A 22 -67.14 -31.66 52.89
C ARG A 22 -67.37 -31.45 51.40
N GLN A 23 -68.59 -31.21 50.95
CA GLN A 23 -68.89 -30.97 49.54
C GLN A 23 -68.31 -29.63 49.05
N THR A 24 -68.36 -28.59 49.87
CA THR A 24 -67.78 -27.27 49.56
C THR A 24 -66.25 -27.32 49.50
N THR A 25 -65.60 -28.04 50.42
CA THR A 25 -64.14 -28.27 50.36
C THR A 25 -63.75 -29.12 49.16
N GLN A 26 -64.52 -30.15 48.81
CA GLN A 26 -64.31 -30.94 47.58
C GLN A 26 -64.49 -30.10 46.31
N LEU A 27 -65.53 -29.27 46.24
CA LEU A 27 -65.75 -28.35 45.12
C LEU A 27 -64.61 -27.33 44.99
N ALA A 28 -64.16 -26.75 46.11
CA ALA A 28 -63.02 -25.84 46.13
C ALA A 28 -61.74 -26.54 45.65
N ALA A 29 -61.48 -27.77 46.08
CA ALA A 29 -60.34 -28.56 45.63
C ALA A 29 -60.41 -28.87 44.12
N LEU A 30 -61.58 -29.20 43.59
CA LEU A 30 -61.79 -29.43 42.15
C LEU A 30 -61.61 -28.14 41.33
N GLN A 31 -62.13 -27.02 41.82
CA GLN A 31 -61.94 -25.71 41.19
C GLN A 31 -60.46 -25.29 41.18
N GLU A 32 -59.73 -25.53 42.27
CA GLU A 32 -58.29 -25.24 42.34
C GLU A 32 -57.48 -26.16 41.42
N ALA A 33 -57.82 -27.45 41.36
CA ALA A 33 -57.21 -28.39 40.42
C ALA A 33 -57.46 -28.00 38.95
N TYR A 34 -58.69 -27.58 38.63
CA TYR A 34 -59.03 -27.10 37.29
C TYR A 34 -58.29 -25.79 36.96
N ARG A 35 -58.19 -24.85 37.91
CA ARG A 35 -57.42 -23.62 37.75
C ARG A 35 -55.94 -23.91 37.46
N LYS A 36 -55.30 -24.76 38.26
CA LYS A 36 -53.89 -25.17 38.05
C LYS A 36 -53.69 -25.84 36.69
N LYS A 37 -54.64 -26.66 36.23
CA LYS A 37 -54.62 -27.27 34.89
C LYS A 37 -54.68 -26.19 33.79
N GLN A 38 -55.56 -25.21 33.92
CA GLN A 38 -55.68 -24.12 32.96
C GLN A 38 -54.45 -23.19 32.96
N GLU A 39 -53.90 -22.89 34.13
CA GLU A 39 -52.64 -22.14 34.27
C GLU A 39 -51.47 -22.86 33.60
N GLY A 40 -51.37 -24.19 33.77
CA GLY A 40 -50.38 -25.02 33.10
C GLY A 40 -50.55 -25.04 31.58
N ASN A 41 -51.78 -25.16 31.08
CA ASN A 41 -52.05 -25.08 29.63
C ASN A 41 -51.71 -23.69 29.08
N LEU A 42 -52.05 -22.62 29.79
CA LEU A 42 -51.71 -21.26 29.41
C LEU A 42 -50.20 -21.05 29.35
N LEU A 43 -49.44 -21.60 30.30
CA LEU A 43 -47.98 -21.53 30.30
C LEU A 43 -47.39 -22.26 29.08
N ARG A 44 -47.86 -23.49 28.81
CA ARG A 44 -47.42 -24.28 27.64
C ARG A 44 -47.67 -23.54 26.33
N VAL A 45 -48.88 -23.02 26.12
CA VAL A 45 -49.21 -22.26 24.91
C VAL A 45 -48.34 -21.00 24.78
N LYS A 46 -48.06 -20.31 25.89
CA LYS A 46 -47.14 -19.14 25.89
C LYS A 46 -45.72 -19.53 25.50
N GLU A 47 -45.23 -20.68 25.96
CA GLU A 47 -43.90 -21.20 25.58
C GLU A 47 -43.87 -21.63 24.11
N GLU A 48 -44.88 -22.33 23.63
CA GLU A 48 -45.00 -22.71 22.21
C GLU A 48 -45.03 -21.47 21.29
N ILE A 49 -45.79 -20.44 21.65
CA ILE A 49 -45.81 -19.17 20.89
C ILE A 49 -44.42 -18.51 20.89
N ARG A 50 -43.71 -18.51 22.03
CA ARG A 50 -42.36 -17.95 22.12
C ARG A 50 -41.39 -18.71 21.20
N ASP A 51 -41.44 -20.03 21.22
CA ASP A 51 -40.59 -20.88 20.39
C ASP A 51 -40.90 -20.71 18.90
N LEU A 52 -42.18 -20.61 18.53
CA LEU A 52 -42.60 -20.35 17.15
C LEU A 52 -42.12 -18.97 16.67
N ARG A 53 -42.23 -17.93 17.51
CA ARG A 53 -41.70 -16.59 17.20
C ARG A 53 -40.20 -16.61 17.00
N GLN A 54 -39.46 -17.31 17.86
CA GLN A 54 -38.01 -17.42 17.73
C GLN A 54 -37.62 -18.16 16.44
N LYS A 55 -38.26 -19.30 16.16
CA LYS A 55 -38.04 -20.08 14.92
C LYS A 55 -38.34 -19.26 13.67
N PHE A 56 -39.43 -18.47 13.69
CA PHE A 56 -39.76 -17.57 12.60
C PHE A 56 -38.70 -16.48 12.43
N GLN A 57 -38.29 -15.82 13.52
CA GLN A 57 -37.28 -14.77 13.48
C GLN A 57 -35.95 -15.29 12.94
N ASP A 58 -35.53 -16.49 13.34
CA ASP A 58 -34.29 -17.11 12.87
C ASP A 58 -34.38 -17.49 11.39
N LYS A 59 -35.52 -18.03 10.93
CA LYS A 59 -35.74 -18.28 9.50
C LYS A 59 -35.74 -16.99 8.69
N PHE A 60 -36.42 -15.95 9.18
CA PHE A 60 -36.50 -14.64 8.52
C PHE A 60 -35.12 -14.00 8.41
N LYS A 61 -34.32 -14.01 9.49
CA LYS A 61 -32.93 -13.53 9.47
C LYS A 61 -32.08 -14.28 8.45
N ARG A 62 -32.16 -15.62 8.42
CA ARG A 62 -31.43 -16.43 7.43
C ARG A 62 -31.82 -16.07 6.00
N LEU A 63 -33.11 -15.92 5.71
CA LEU A 63 -33.58 -15.51 4.38
C LEU A 63 -33.11 -14.09 4.02
N GLN A 64 -33.13 -13.16 4.99
CA GLN A 64 -32.66 -11.80 4.78
C GLN A 64 -31.15 -11.75 4.53
N ASP A 65 -30.37 -12.55 5.26
CA ASP A 65 -28.92 -12.68 5.07
C ASP A 65 -28.61 -13.31 3.70
N GLN A 66 -29.34 -14.36 3.32
CA GLN A 66 -29.24 -14.97 1.98
C GLN A 66 -29.58 -13.97 0.88
N ARG A 67 -30.66 -13.19 1.04
CA ARG A 67 -31.04 -12.15 0.07
C ARG A 67 -29.93 -11.11 -0.06
N ARG A 68 -29.42 -10.60 1.06
CA ARG A 68 -28.31 -9.64 1.08
C ARG A 68 -27.06 -10.21 0.40
N GLN A 69 -26.75 -11.49 0.64
CA GLN A 69 -25.61 -12.15 -0.02
C GLN A 69 -25.79 -12.22 -1.54
N VAL A 70 -26.96 -12.66 -2.02
CA VAL A 70 -27.25 -12.73 -3.45
C VAL A 70 -27.25 -11.34 -4.10
N GLU A 71 -27.91 -10.35 -3.50
CA GLU A 71 -27.89 -8.96 -3.97
C GLU A 71 -26.45 -8.43 -4.04
N THR A 72 -25.62 -8.74 -3.06
CA THR A 72 -24.21 -8.33 -3.02
C THR A 72 -23.40 -8.98 -4.16
N GLU A 73 -23.58 -10.27 -4.43
CA GLU A 73 -22.91 -10.94 -5.56
C GLU A 73 -23.38 -10.39 -6.92
N ILE A 74 -24.69 -10.14 -7.09
CA ILE A 74 -25.21 -9.52 -8.32
C ILE A 74 -24.56 -8.16 -8.55
N LEU A 75 -24.54 -7.30 -7.53
CA LEU A 75 -23.94 -5.97 -7.64
C LEU A 75 -22.43 -6.02 -7.93
N LYS A 76 -21.71 -7.02 -7.39
CA LYS A 76 -20.28 -7.22 -7.70
C LYS A 76 -20.08 -7.57 -9.17
N GLU A 77 -20.87 -8.50 -9.70
CA GLU A 77 -20.80 -8.91 -11.10
C GLU A 77 -21.20 -7.77 -12.04
N GLU A 78 -22.25 -7.02 -11.71
CA GLU A 78 -22.65 -5.82 -12.45
C GLU A 78 -21.53 -4.77 -12.46
N LEU A 79 -20.90 -4.52 -11.31
CA LEU A 79 -19.77 -3.59 -11.21
C LEU A 79 -18.56 -4.07 -12.03
N TYR A 80 -18.25 -5.37 -11.98
CA TYR A 80 -17.20 -5.97 -12.81
C TYR A 80 -17.49 -5.81 -14.29
N SER A 81 -18.73 -6.06 -14.72
CA SER A 81 -19.15 -5.90 -16.11
C SER A 81 -18.98 -4.46 -16.57
N ILE A 82 -19.45 -3.48 -15.79
CA ILE A 82 -19.27 -2.06 -16.09
C ILE A 82 -17.79 -1.71 -16.17
N ARG A 83 -16.97 -2.17 -15.22
CA ARG A 83 -15.53 -1.87 -15.19
C ARG A 83 -14.78 -2.48 -16.36
N HIS A 84 -15.14 -3.71 -16.76
CA HIS A 84 -14.59 -4.36 -17.95
C HIS A 84 -15.01 -3.63 -19.22
N CYS A 85 -16.29 -3.24 -19.36
CA CYS A 85 -16.76 -2.44 -20.49
C CYS A 85 -15.96 -1.13 -20.63
N VAL A 86 -15.72 -0.42 -19.52
CA VAL A 86 -14.90 0.80 -19.53
C VAL A 86 -13.47 0.50 -19.95
N TRP A 87 -12.87 -0.59 -19.46
CA TRP A 87 -11.51 -1.00 -19.83
C TRP A 87 -11.42 -1.39 -21.31
N VAL A 88 -12.34 -2.20 -21.82
CA VAL A 88 -12.41 -2.61 -23.22
C VAL A 88 -12.59 -1.41 -24.13
N ASN A 89 -13.54 -0.51 -23.83
CA ASN A 89 -13.73 0.71 -24.61
C ASN A 89 -12.47 1.58 -24.61
N SER A 90 -11.85 1.77 -23.43
CA SER A 90 -10.61 2.55 -23.30
C SER A 90 -9.42 1.92 -24.04
N SER A 91 -9.39 0.58 -24.14
CA SER A 91 -8.38 -0.17 -24.90
C SER A 91 -8.62 -0.02 -26.41
N ILE A 92 -9.86 -0.18 -26.86
CA ILE A 92 -10.28 0.03 -28.26
C ILE A 92 -9.97 1.46 -28.71
N ASP A 93 -10.32 2.47 -27.90
CA ASP A 93 -10.09 3.87 -28.22
C ASP A 93 -8.59 4.17 -28.42
N ARG A 94 -7.73 3.61 -27.55
CA ARG A 94 -6.27 3.73 -27.66
C ARG A 94 -5.73 2.99 -28.88
N ALA A 95 -6.24 1.79 -29.17
CA ALA A 95 -5.86 1.02 -30.35
C ALA A 95 -6.24 1.75 -31.64
N ASN A 96 -7.45 2.32 -31.71
CA ASN A 96 -7.89 3.14 -32.83
C ASN A 96 -7.01 4.38 -33.00
N SER A 97 -6.68 5.06 -31.89
CA SER A 97 -5.75 6.21 -31.93
C SER A 97 -4.36 5.82 -32.43
N LEU A 98 -3.87 4.61 -32.08
CA LEU A 98 -2.60 4.09 -32.60
C LEU A 98 -2.69 3.81 -34.10
N ASP A 99 -3.78 3.21 -34.57
CA ASP A 99 -4.03 2.97 -35.99
C ASP A 99 -4.07 4.28 -36.79
N ASP A 100 -4.69 5.33 -36.25
CA ASP A 100 -4.71 6.66 -36.88
C ASP A 100 -3.29 7.25 -36.98
N LEU A 101 -2.48 7.16 -35.91
CA LEU A 101 -1.09 7.57 -35.95
C LEU A 101 -0.27 6.78 -36.98
N LEU A 102 -0.51 5.48 -37.11
CA LEU A 102 0.16 4.63 -38.11
C LEU A 102 -0.22 5.03 -39.54
N ARG A 103 -1.49 5.40 -39.77
CA ARG A 103 -1.95 5.93 -41.06
C ARG A 103 -1.27 7.27 -41.37
N GLU A 104 -1.27 8.20 -40.42
CA GLU A 104 -0.59 9.50 -40.56
C GLU A 104 0.91 9.34 -40.84
N LEU A 105 1.59 8.43 -40.13
CA LEU A 105 2.99 8.10 -40.38
C LEU A 105 3.19 7.55 -41.80
N SER A 106 2.30 6.68 -42.28
CA SER A 106 2.40 6.11 -43.62
C SER A 106 2.26 7.19 -44.72
N ASP A 107 1.37 8.17 -44.50
CA ASP A 107 1.19 9.30 -45.39
C ASP A 107 2.37 10.25 -45.35
N CYS A 108 2.89 10.55 -44.15
CA CYS A 108 4.08 11.36 -43.95
C CYS A 108 5.29 10.72 -44.63
N SER A 109 5.54 9.41 -44.42
CA SER A 109 6.63 8.66 -45.04
C SER A 109 6.54 8.66 -46.58
N ARG A 110 5.32 8.58 -47.13
CA ARG A 110 5.09 8.71 -48.58
C ARG A 110 5.43 10.11 -49.09
N GLN A 111 5.12 11.16 -48.33
CA GLN A 111 5.50 12.53 -48.67
C GLN A 111 7.01 12.73 -48.59
N THR A 112 7.65 12.28 -47.51
CA THR A 112 9.11 12.31 -47.35
C THR A 112 9.80 11.61 -48.52
N LYS A 113 9.33 10.44 -48.94
CA LYS A 113 9.88 9.73 -50.11
C LYS A 113 9.79 10.58 -51.38
N ARG A 114 8.61 11.16 -51.67
CA ARG A 114 8.43 12.03 -52.85
C ARG A 114 9.36 13.24 -52.81
N THR A 115 9.49 13.92 -51.66
CA THR A 115 10.38 15.07 -51.54
C THR A 115 11.85 14.67 -51.60
N THR A 116 12.24 13.49 -51.09
CA THR A 116 13.61 12.97 -51.26
C THR A 116 13.95 12.71 -52.72
N GLU A 117 13.03 12.15 -53.50
CA GLU A 117 13.20 11.92 -54.94
C GLU A 117 13.29 13.24 -55.72
N GLU A 118 12.46 14.23 -55.38
CA GLU A 118 12.52 15.57 -55.96
C GLU A 118 13.84 16.27 -55.65
N VAL A 119 14.30 16.23 -54.39
CA VAL A 119 15.60 16.75 -53.98
C VAL A 119 16.73 16.10 -54.77
N ALA A 120 16.69 14.78 -54.98
CA ALA A 120 17.68 14.06 -55.77
C ALA A 120 17.73 14.55 -57.23
N LYS A 121 16.57 14.73 -57.89
CA LYS A 121 16.48 15.26 -59.26
C LYS A 121 17.02 16.68 -59.37
N VAL A 122 16.71 17.55 -58.40
CA VAL A 122 17.20 18.94 -58.38
C VAL A 122 18.70 18.99 -58.10
N ARG A 123 19.21 18.10 -57.25
CA ARG A 123 20.64 17.96 -56.98
C ARG A 123 21.39 17.57 -58.25
N GLU A 124 20.90 16.57 -58.99
CA GLU A 124 21.49 16.16 -60.27
C GLU A 124 21.53 17.31 -61.28
N ARG A 125 20.44 18.09 -61.41
CA ARG A 125 20.42 19.29 -62.26
C ARG A 125 21.43 20.35 -61.82
N CYS A 126 21.62 20.54 -60.51
CA CYS A 126 22.64 21.44 -59.99
C CYS A 126 24.05 20.95 -60.38
N GLU A 127 24.33 19.66 -60.23
CA GLU A 127 25.61 19.05 -60.61
C GLU A 127 25.88 19.21 -62.12
N GLN A 128 24.86 18.99 -62.96
CA GLN A 128 24.95 19.25 -64.41
C GLN A 128 25.28 20.73 -64.71
N LEU A 129 24.59 21.68 -64.09
CA LEU A 129 24.89 23.10 -64.25
C LEU A 129 26.29 23.48 -63.73
N GLU A 130 26.77 22.83 -62.67
CA GLU A 130 28.14 23.02 -62.19
C GLU A 130 29.19 22.53 -63.19
N THR A 131 28.96 21.37 -63.81
CA THR A 131 29.87 20.88 -64.86
C THR A 131 29.86 21.81 -66.08
N GLN A 132 28.68 22.29 -66.51
CA GLN A 132 28.56 23.28 -67.57
C GLN A 132 29.27 24.60 -67.22
N HIS A 133 29.14 25.06 -65.99
CA HIS A 133 29.84 26.25 -65.49
C HIS A 133 31.36 26.05 -65.54
N ARG A 134 31.88 24.91 -65.05
CA ARG A 134 33.32 24.59 -65.12
C ARG A 134 33.83 24.53 -66.56
N ASN A 135 33.07 23.90 -67.46
CA ASN A 135 33.42 23.83 -68.88
C ASN A 135 33.41 25.22 -69.53
N ALA A 136 32.40 26.04 -69.28
CA ALA A 136 32.34 27.42 -69.78
C ALA A 136 33.46 28.30 -69.23
N GLN A 137 33.86 28.09 -67.97
CA GLN A 137 35.01 28.77 -67.37
C GLN A 137 36.34 28.33 -68.01
N GLN A 138 36.45 27.05 -68.38
CA GLN A 138 37.63 26.51 -69.07
C GLN A 138 37.71 27.03 -70.51
N THR A 139 36.61 27.09 -71.26
CA THR A 139 36.60 27.66 -72.62
C THR A 139 36.96 29.14 -72.62
N GLU A 140 36.50 29.92 -71.64
CA GLU A 140 36.93 31.32 -71.48
C GLU A 140 38.46 31.43 -71.29
N LYS A 141 39.04 30.58 -70.43
CA LYS A 141 40.49 30.52 -70.21
C LYS A 141 41.25 30.09 -71.47
N GLU A 142 40.73 29.13 -72.21
CA GLU A 142 41.31 28.63 -73.46
C GLU A 142 41.29 29.68 -74.57
N ILE A 143 40.25 30.51 -74.69
CA ILE A 143 40.22 31.65 -75.62
C ILE A 143 41.35 32.64 -75.28
N VAL A 144 41.56 32.92 -74.00
CA VAL A 144 42.65 33.79 -73.55
C VAL A 144 44.03 33.14 -73.80
N ALA A 145 44.18 31.85 -73.54
CA ALA A 145 45.43 31.11 -73.71
C ALA A 145 45.80 30.93 -75.18
N SER A 146 44.85 30.56 -76.03
CA SER A 146 45.03 30.40 -77.49
C SER A 146 45.37 31.72 -78.17
N LEU A 147 44.76 32.84 -77.75
CA LEU A 147 45.14 34.16 -78.23
C LEU A 147 46.58 34.50 -77.85
N LYS A 148 46.97 34.29 -76.58
CA LYS A 148 48.35 34.51 -76.12
C LYS A 148 49.34 33.63 -76.90
N ALA A 149 49.04 32.35 -77.10
CA ALA A 149 49.88 31.44 -77.87
C ALA A 149 50.04 31.90 -79.33
N CYS A 150 48.94 32.27 -80.00
CA CYS A 150 48.99 32.82 -81.37
C CYS A 150 49.88 34.07 -81.47
N LEU A 151 49.79 34.98 -80.49
CA LEU A 151 50.59 36.20 -80.45
C LEU A 151 52.07 35.93 -80.10
N HIS A 152 52.36 34.93 -79.24
CA HIS A 152 53.72 34.52 -78.92
C HIS A 152 54.41 33.78 -80.07
N HIS A 153 53.70 32.91 -80.80
CA HIS A 153 54.23 32.20 -81.97
C HIS A 153 54.59 33.14 -83.12
N ALA A 154 53.95 34.31 -83.19
CA ALA A 154 54.21 35.32 -84.20
C ALA A 154 55.41 36.24 -83.91
N GLN A 155 56.09 36.09 -82.75
CA GLN A 155 57.34 36.79 -82.39
C GLN A 155 57.30 38.33 -82.55
N PHE A 156 56.20 38.97 -82.17
CA PHE A 156 56.06 40.43 -82.24
C PHE A 156 56.99 41.18 -81.25
N PRO A 157 57.47 42.40 -81.60
CA PRO A 157 58.11 43.31 -80.64
C PRO A 157 57.27 43.55 -79.38
N PRO A 158 57.89 43.78 -78.21
CA PRO A 158 57.17 43.91 -76.93
C PRO A 158 56.15 45.06 -76.94
N GLU A 159 56.40 46.14 -77.67
CA GLU A 159 55.48 47.27 -77.79
C GLU A 159 54.20 46.92 -78.58
N THR A 160 54.33 46.19 -79.69
CA THR A 160 53.19 45.80 -80.54
C THR A 160 52.36 44.69 -79.91
N TYR A 161 53.01 43.73 -79.23
CA TYR A 161 52.32 42.72 -78.41
C TYR A 161 51.49 43.37 -77.30
N ASN A 162 52.04 44.35 -76.59
CA ASN A 162 51.34 45.06 -75.52
C ASN A 162 50.18 45.90 -76.05
N ALA A 163 50.31 46.53 -77.22
CA ALA A 163 49.23 47.27 -77.87
C ALA A 163 48.04 46.37 -78.27
N LEU A 164 48.29 45.21 -78.88
CA LEU A 164 47.25 44.24 -79.24
C LEU A 164 46.56 43.65 -77.99
N MET A 165 47.31 43.34 -76.95
CA MET A 165 46.75 42.90 -75.67
C MET A 165 45.97 44.01 -74.94
N ALA A 166 46.31 45.29 -75.15
CA ALA A 166 45.53 46.41 -74.63
C ALA A 166 44.16 46.52 -75.33
N ILE A 167 44.10 46.34 -76.66
CA ILE A 167 42.84 46.30 -77.43
C ILE A 167 41.95 45.14 -76.96
N PHE A 168 42.54 43.96 -76.72
CA PHE A 168 41.82 42.80 -76.17
C PHE A 168 41.27 43.05 -74.76
N ARG A 169 42.05 43.71 -73.88
CA ARG A 169 41.67 43.99 -72.48
C ARG A 169 40.72 45.17 -72.30
N GLN A 170 40.56 46.02 -73.32
CA GLN A 170 39.74 47.21 -73.23
C GLN A 170 38.28 46.83 -72.92
N LYS A 171 37.83 47.13 -71.70
CA LYS A 171 36.42 46.96 -71.31
C LYS A 171 35.59 48.05 -71.97
N ARG A 172 34.42 47.69 -72.52
CA ARG A 172 33.44 48.67 -72.99
C ARG A 172 33.00 49.50 -71.78
N LYS A 173 33.24 50.82 -71.77
CA LYS A 173 32.65 51.73 -70.77
C LYS A 173 31.14 51.70 -70.97
N GLN A 174 30.43 50.92 -70.17
CA GLN A 174 28.98 50.88 -70.20
C GLN A 174 28.48 52.22 -69.65
N SER A 175 27.84 53.01 -70.51
CA SER A 175 27.22 54.27 -70.16
C SER A 175 26.26 54.06 -68.98
N GLN A 176 26.54 54.73 -67.86
CA GLN A 176 25.59 54.91 -66.76
C GLN A 176 24.40 55.73 -67.29
N ASN A 177 23.41 55.09 -67.89
CA ASN A 177 22.09 55.70 -67.97
C ASN A 177 21.00 54.65 -68.13
N ARG A 178 20.47 54.20 -66.99
CA ARG A 178 19.04 53.89 -66.78
C ARG A 178 18.78 53.74 -65.29
N ARG A 179 18.37 54.86 -64.70
CA ARG A 179 17.76 54.96 -63.38
C ARG A 179 16.32 54.41 -63.42
N SER A 180 16.01 53.61 -62.41
CA SER A 180 14.79 53.65 -61.59
C SER A 180 13.42 53.32 -62.19
N THR A 181 12.83 52.22 -61.71
CA THR A 181 11.47 52.26 -61.13
C THR A 181 11.38 51.28 -59.95
N SER A 182 11.18 51.86 -58.78
CA SER A 182 10.68 51.23 -57.54
C SER A 182 9.22 50.79 -57.70
N ILE A 183 8.78 49.76 -56.96
CA ILE A 183 7.56 49.73 -56.10
C ILE A 183 7.43 48.35 -55.41
N SER A 184 7.48 48.41 -54.07
CA SER A 184 6.89 47.61 -52.97
C SER A 184 6.44 46.14 -53.09
N SER A 185 6.82 45.37 -52.04
CA SER A 185 6.08 44.34 -51.25
C SER A 185 4.68 43.90 -51.72
N SER A 186 4.31 42.62 -51.76
CA SER A 186 4.12 41.73 -50.59
C SER A 186 3.69 40.32 -51.03
N SER A 187 3.94 39.33 -50.17
CA SER A 187 3.37 37.97 -50.04
C SER A 187 2.22 37.59 -51.01
N GLU A 188 2.26 36.47 -51.73
CA GLU A 188 1.82 35.15 -51.26
C GLU A 188 1.93 34.15 -52.43
N ARG A 189 2.20 32.90 -52.09
CA ARG A 189 2.35 31.77 -53.00
C ARG A 189 1.04 31.48 -53.73
N ARG A 190 1.11 31.22 -55.04
CA ARG A 190 0.39 30.11 -55.70
C ARG A 190 0.98 29.87 -57.09
N ASN A 191 1.49 28.65 -57.25
CA ASN A 191 1.55 27.83 -58.44
C ASN A 191 1.58 28.56 -59.77
N ASP A 192 2.74 28.52 -60.44
CA ASP A 192 2.70 28.48 -61.89
C ASP A 192 3.63 27.40 -62.41
N ALA A 193 3.07 26.71 -63.40
CA ALA A 193 3.59 25.51 -63.99
C ALA A 193 4.94 25.78 -64.67
N LEU A 194 5.63 24.67 -64.92
CA LEU A 194 6.70 24.58 -65.90
C LEU A 194 6.20 25.12 -67.24
N GLN A 195 6.34 26.42 -67.46
CA GLN A 195 6.33 27.01 -68.78
C GLN A 195 7.79 27.17 -69.16
N GLU A 196 8.26 26.18 -69.91
CA GLU A 196 9.43 26.34 -70.77
C GLU A 196 9.13 27.55 -71.65
N ASP A 197 9.68 28.71 -71.28
CA ASP A 197 9.75 29.87 -72.17
C ASP A 197 10.77 29.53 -73.27
N GLU A 198 10.30 28.76 -74.25
CA GLU A 198 10.68 28.88 -75.64
C GLU A 198 10.32 30.31 -76.11
N SER A 199 11.15 31.27 -75.72
CA SER A 199 11.19 32.57 -76.38
C SER A 199 12.62 33.06 -76.47
N CYS A 200 13.46 32.25 -77.11
CA CYS A 200 14.55 32.78 -77.92
C CYS A 200 13.93 33.42 -79.17
N ARG A 201 13.31 34.59 -78.99
CA ARG A 201 13.13 35.56 -80.06
C ARG A 201 14.43 35.62 -80.84
N GLY A 202 14.32 35.45 -82.16
CA GLY A 202 15.40 35.70 -83.11
C GLY A 202 16.02 37.07 -82.87
N GLY A 203 17.09 37.08 -82.09
CA GLY A 203 18.07 38.15 -82.08
C GLY A 203 18.84 37.98 -83.37
N ALA A 204 18.47 38.79 -84.37
CA ALA A 204 19.22 38.98 -85.60
C ALA A 204 20.73 38.89 -85.32
N ARG A 205 21.43 38.10 -86.14
CA ARG A 205 22.89 38.17 -86.29
C ARG A 205 23.26 39.64 -86.49
N ARG A 206 23.62 40.34 -85.41
CA ARG A 206 24.35 41.60 -85.56
C ARG A 206 25.74 41.19 -86.00
N SER A 207 26.12 41.73 -87.15
CA SER A 207 27.49 41.80 -87.64
C SER A 207 28.46 42.16 -86.51
N PRO A 208 29.73 41.75 -86.61
CA PRO A 208 30.75 42.28 -85.71
C PRO A 208 30.81 43.79 -85.92
N ASP A 209 30.15 44.55 -85.04
CA ASP A 209 30.28 46.01 -84.99
C ASP A 209 31.71 46.29 -84.50
N ILE A 210 32.63 46.36 -85.46
CA ILE A 210 33.96 46.94 -85.29
C ILE A 210 33.71 48.41 -84.98
N PRO A 211 34.10 48.92 -83.79
CA PRO A 211 34.10 50.36 -83.56
C PRO A 211 35.06 50.98 -84.59
N GLU A 212 34.56 51.90 -85.42
CA GLU A 212 35.31 52.54 -86.51
C GLU A 212 36.56 53.32 -86.06
N ASP A 213 36.82 53.45 -84.75
CA ASP A 213 37.99 54.14 -84.19
C ASP A 213 38.92 53.19 -83.40
N THR A 214 39.46 52.15 -84.06
CA THR A 214 40.59 51.40 -83.50
C THR A 214 41.84 51.72 -84.32
N ALA A 215 42.62 52.70 -83.87
CA ALA A 215 43.89 53.08 -84.49
C ALA A 215 44.79 51.83 -84.64
N VAL A 216 45.09 51.46 -85.89
CA VAL A 216 45.96 50.34 -86.23
C VAL A 216 47.37 50.67 -85.73
N PRO A 217 47.97 49.87 -84.83
CA PRO A 217 49.36 50.09 -84.44
C PRO A 217 50.28 49.93 -85.66
N GLU A 218 51.19 50.88 -85.89
CA GLU A 218 52.15 50.83 -87.00
C GLU A 218 52.94 49.51 -87.00
N GLY A 219 52.92 48.80 -88.14
CA GLY A 219 53.68 47.57 -88.35
C GLY A 219 52.94 46.25 -88.08
N VAL A 220 51.63 46.25 -87.81
CA VAL A 220 50.84 45.03 -87.57
C VAL A 220 50.03 44.63 -88.80
N ASP A 221 50.17 43.38 -89.25
CA ASP A 221 49.37 42.81 -90.32
C ASP A 221 47.87 42.74 -89.93
N GLU A 222 47.00 43.20 -90.82
CA GLU A 222 45.54 43.34 -90.62
C GLU A 222 44.90 42.00 -90.23
N THR A 223 45.50 40.88 -90.63
CA THR A 223 45.05 39.53 -90.27
C THR A 223 45.13 39.25 -88.76
N PHE A 224 46.15 39.75 -88.05
CA PHE A 224 46.31 39.53 -86.61
C PHE A 224 45.41 40.45 -85.79
N LEU A 225 45.17 41.68 -86.26
CA LEU A 225 44.19 42.59 -85.66
C LEU A 225 42.77 41.98 -85.73
N ARG A 226 42.39 41.41 -86.88
CA ARG A 226 41.11 40.67 -87.03
C ARG A 226 41.01 39.47 -86.08
N LYS A 227 42.08 38.69 -85.91
CA LYS A 227 42.14 37.58 -84.94
C LYS A 227 41.97 38.05 -83.48
N VAL A 228 42.56 39.18 -83.12
CA VAL A 228 42.41 39.79 -81.78
C VAL A 228 40.98 40.29 -81.55
N LEU A 229 40.37 40.95 -82.55
CA LEU A 229 38.98 41.41 -82.47
C LEU A 229 37.99 40.23 -82.41
N GLN A 230 38.24 39.15 -83.17
CA GLN A 230 37.45 37.92 -83.12
C GLN A 230 37.57 37.24 -81.75
N ALA A 231 38.79 37.04 -81.23
CA ALA A 231 38.99 36.47 -79.89
C ALA A 231 38.35 37.33 -78.77
N ARG A 232 38.27 38.66 -78.96
CA ARG A 232 37.55 39.58 -78.06
C ARG A 232 36.04 39.41 -78.13
N GLN A 233 35.48 39.12 -79.31
CA GLN A 233 34.06 38.77 -79.49
C GLN A 233 33.77 37.41 -78.84
N ASP A 234 34.58 36.40 -79.14
CA ASP A 234 34.45 35.05 -78.60
C ASP A 234 34.55 35.06 -77.06
N LYS A 235 35.48 35.85 -76.50
CA LYS A 235 35.59 36.05 -75.04
C LYS A 235 34.33 36.68 -74.45
N ARG A 236 33.75 37.70 -75.09
CA ARG A 236 32.51 38.33 -74.60
C ARG A 236 31.33 37.37 -74.63
N GLU A 237 31.23 36.58 -75.69
CA GLU A 237 30.20 35.55 -75.80
C GLU A 237 30.41 34.43 -74.77
N ALA A 238 31.65 34.05 -74.48
CA ALA A 238 31.99 33.09 -73.42
C ALA A 238 31.68 33.66 -72.03
N GLU A 239 32.05 34.92 -71.73
CA GLU A 239 31.73 35.62 -70.48
C GLU A 239 30.19 35.75 -70.28
N SER A 240 29.45 36.11 -71.33
CA SER A 240 27.98 36.18 -71.27
C SER A 240 27.36 34.81 -71.04
N ARG A 241 27.87 33.75 -71.68
CA ARG A 241 27.44 32.37 -71.46
C ARG A 241 27.75 31.92 -70.03
N LEU A 242 28.95 32.18 -69.53
CA LEU A 242 29.35 31.88 -68.16
C LEU A 242 28.46 32.61 -67.14
N SER A 243 28.16 33.90 -67.37
CA SER A 243 27.28 34.69 -66.53
C SER A 243 25.84 34.14 -66.52
N ALA A 244 25.31 33.70 -67.67
CA ALA A 244 23.98 33.11 -67.76
C ALA A 244 23.90 31.75 -67.02
N ILE A 245 24.90 30.88 -67.21
CA ILE A 245 25.00 29.60 -66.50
C ILE A 245 25.17 29.83 -64.99
N SER A 246 25.97 30.82 -64.58
CA SER A 246 26.16 31.20 -63.17
C SER A 246 24.85 31.62 -62.51
N ALA A 247 24.05 32.46 -63.18
CA ALA A 247 22.75 32.89 -62.66
C ALA A 247 21.75 31.73 -62.57
N SER A 248 21.73 30.84 -63.58
CA SER A 248 20.90 29.62 -63.56
C SER A 248 21.31 28.67 -62.43
N LEU A 249 22.61 28.45 -62.24
CA LEU A 249 23.18 27.64 -61.17
C LEU A 249 22.81 28.21 -59.80
N GLU A 250 22.91 29.52 -59.61
CA GLU A 250 22.52 30.16 -58.35
C GLU A 250 21.02 30.01 -58.06
N LYS A 251 20.16 30.17 -59.06
CA LYS A 251 18.70 29.92 -58.93
C LYS A 251 18.43 28.47 -58.52
N SER A 252 19.09 27.52 -59.17
CA SER A 252 18.95 26.09 -58.87
C SER A 252 19.45 25.74 -57.48
N ARG A 253 20.58 26.30 -57.03
CA ARG A 253 21.13 26.13 -55.68
C ARG A 253 20.20 26.67 -54.59
N ARG A 254 19.60 27.86 -54.80
CA ARG A 254 18.61 28.41 -53.87
C ARG A 254 17.38 27.51 -53.76
N TYR A 255 16.89 27.00 -54.88
CA TYR A 255 15.77 26.05 -54.89
C TYR A 255 16.12 24.74 -54.19
N LEU A 256 17.30 24.17 -54.45
CA LEU A 256 17.79 22.98 -53.76
C LEU A 256 17.85 23.17 -52.25
N SER A 257 18.36 24.32 -51.78
CA SER A 257 18.42 24.64 -50.35
C SER A 257 17.02 24.69 -49.71
N CYS A 258 16.03 25.28 -50.40
CA CYS A 258 14.64 25.31 -49.94
C CYS A 258 14.04 23.91 -49.83
N MET A 259 14.27 23.06 -50.86
CA MET A 259 13.78 21.68 -50.87
C MET A 259 14.45 20.82 -49.80
N GLN A 260 15.75 21.01 -49.54
CA GLN A 260 16.46 20.34 -48.45
C GLN A 260 15.94 20.74 -47.07
N GLN A 261 15.63 22.03 -46.86
CA GLN A 261 15.02 22.48 -45.61
C GLN A 261 13.65 21.83 -45.40
N ARG A 262 12.82 21.76 -46.46
CA ARG A 262 11.53 21.08 -46.42
C ARG A 262 11.67 19.58 -46.12
N GLN A 263 12.62 18.90 -46.76
CA GLN A 263 12.92 17.50 -46.51
C GLN A 263 13.32 17.26 -45.05
N GLN A 264 14.13 18.15 -44.46
CA GLN A 264 14.52 18.05 -43.06
C GLN A 264 13.32 18.25 -42.12
N GLN A 265 12.42 19.18 -42.44
CA GLN A 265 11.18 19.39 -41.67
C GLN A 265 10.28 18.15 -41.72
N GLU A 266 10.04 17.59 -42.91
CA GLU A 266 9.23 16.39 -43.09
C GLU A 266 9.86 15.18 -42.35
N ALA A 267 11.18 15.00 -42.42
CA ALA A 267 11.88 13.96 -41.67
C ALA A 267 11.78 14.14 -40.14
N SER A 268 11.81 15.38 -39.64
CA SER A 268 11.61 15.65 -38.22
C SER A 268 10.19 15.37 -37.75
N LEU A 269 9.19 15.65 -38.59
CA LEU A 269 7.81 15.30 -38.31
C LEU A 269 7.61 13.77 -38.30
N GLU A 270 8.17 13.06 -39.28
CA GLU A 270 8.16 11.60 -39.34
C GLU A 270 8.78 10.99 -38.07
N ALA A 271 9.92 11.51 -37.61
CA ALA A 271 10.54 11.10 -36.36
C ALA A 271 9.63 11.32 -35.13
N SER A 272 8.93 12.46 -35.06
CA SER A 272 7.98 12.73 -33.96
C SER A 272 6.77 11.79 -33.96
N PHE A 273 6.30 11.36 -35.13
CA PHE A 273 5.24 10.34 -35.24
C PHE A 273 5.72 8.98 -34.74
N VAL A 274 6.94 8.58 -35.10
CA VAL A 274 7.54 7.32 -34.61
C VAL A 274 7.64 7.31 -33.08
N GLU A 275 8.07 8.42 -32.47
CA GLU A 275 8.13 8.57 -31.01
C GLU A 275 6.74 8.44 -30.38
N ARG A 276 5.75 9.20 -30.86
CA ARG A 276 4.35 9.12 -30.38
C ARG A 276 3.75 7.72 -30.51
N ILE A 277 4.05 7.01 -31.61
CA ILE A 277 3.63 5.61 -31.82
C ILE A 277 4.27 4.70 -30.78
N SER A 278 5.55 4.90 -30.46
CA SER A 278 6.25 4.10 -29.45
C SER A 278 5.67 4.31 -28.05
N GLU A 279 5.32 5.55 -27.71
CA GLU A 279 4.67 5.89 -26.44
C GLU A 279 3.27 5.29 -26.36
N ALA A 280 2.45 5.44 -27.41
CA ALA A 280 1.10 4.89 -27.46
C ALA A 280 1.10 3.35 -27.37
N ARG A 281 2.07 2.67 -27.99
CA ARG A 281 2.27 1.22 -27.84
C ARG A 281 2.60 0.85 -26.39
N ARG A 282 3.52 1.57 -25.76
CA ARG A 282 3.88 1.35 -24.35
C ARG A 282 2.68 1.55 -23.43
N GLU A 283 1.85 2.56 -23.69
CA GLU A 283 0.63 2.80 -22.90
C GLU A 283 -0.39 1.67 -23.05
N LEU A 284 -0.56 1.13 -24.27
CA LEU A 284 -1.40 -0.05 -24.51
C LEU A 284 -0.87 -1.28 -23.77
N GLU A 285 0.44 -1.56 -23.86
CA GLU A 285 1.08 -2.66 -23.13
C GLU A 285 0.89 -2.52 -21.61
N MET A 286 1.05 -1.31 -21.08
CA MET A 286 0.80 -1.06 -19.65
C MET A 286 -0.66 -1.28 -19.27
N MET A 287 -1.61 -0.88 -20.12
CA MET A 287 -3.04 -1.10 -19.89
C MET A 287 -3.43 -2.59 -19.94
N GLU A 288 -2.78 -3.39 -20.78
CA GLU A 288 -2.95 -4.85 -20.83
C GLU A 288 -2.49 -5.52 -19.54
N MET A 289 -1.45 -4.97 -18.90
CA MET A 289 -0.92 -5.44 -17.62
C MET A 289 -1.68 -4.86 -16.40
N ASP A 290 -2.42 -3.77 -16.58
CA ASP A 290 -3.24 -3.12 -15.54
C ASP A 290 -4.57 -3.87 -15.33
N VAL A 291 -4.48 -4.99 -14.61
CA VAL A 291 -5.63 -5.82 -14.26
C VAL A 291 -6.36 -5.24 -13.05
N LYS A 292 -7.65 -4.99 -13.22
CA LYS A 292 -8.51 -4.45 -12.16
C LYS A 292 -9.14 -5.57 -11.36
N LEU A 293 -8.85 -5.61 -10.06
CA LEU A 293 -9.36 -6.62 -9.13
C LEU A 293 -10.31 -5.96 -8.13
N LEU A 294 -11.51 -6.52 -7.98
CA LEU A 294 -12.42 -6.15 -6.90
C LEU A 294 -12.03 -6.91 -5.64
N ILE A 295 -11.78 -6.19 -4.56
CA ILE A 295 -11.38 -6.75 -3.28
C ILE A 295 -12.40 -6.34 -2.23
N GLU A 296 -12.89 -7.33 -1.49
CA GLU A 296 -13.82 -7.11 -0.39
C GLU A 296 -13.06 -6.86 0.90
N ILE A 297 -13.23 -5.65 1.44
CA ILE A 297 -12.61 -5.24 2.70
C ILE A 297 -13.72 -4.94 3.70
N LYS A 298 -13.63 -5.51 4.90
CA LYS A 298 -14.57 -5.22 5.99
C LYS A 298 -14.45 -3.76 6.42
N GLN A 299 -15.59 -3.12 6.70
CA GLN A 299 -15.64 -1.78 7.27
C GLN A 299 -14.80 -1.72 8.57
N GLY A 300 -13.97 -0.68 8.71
CA GLY A 300 -13.01 -0.54 9.81
C GLY A 300 -11.58 -1.03 9.51
N ARG A 301 -11.34 -1.65 8.35
CA ARG A 301 -9.98 -1.91 7.81
C ARG A 301 -9.52 -0.89 6.78
N VAL A 302 -10.35 0.11 6.52
CA VAL A 302 -10.06 1.24 5.64
C VAL A 302 -9.70 2.40 6.54
N GLU A 303 -8.44 2.81 6.52
CA GLU A 303 -7.91 3.92 7.36
C GLU A 303 -8.10 5.29 6.70
N VAL A 304 -8.80 5.37 5.57
CA VAL A 304 -9.14 6.63 4.89
C VAL A 304 -10.18 7.37 5.72
N SER A 305 -9.72 8.35 6.50
CA SER A 305 -10.58 9.24 7.28
C SER A 305 -11.31 10.20 6.35
N SER A 306 -12.55 9.87 6.01
CA SER A 306 -13.44 10.76 5.28
C SER A 306 -14.73 11.00 6.06
N PRO A 307 -15.22 12.25 6.12
CA PRO A 307 -16.49 12.59 6.76
C PRO A 307 -17.70 12.06 5.97
N ALA A 308 -17.53 11.64 4.71
CA ALA A 308 -18.56 11.05 3.85
C ALA A 308 -18.13 9.63 3.40
N PRO A 309 -19.07 8.76 2.97
CA PRO A 309 -18.73 7.49 2.34
C PRO A 309 -17.77 7.76 1.17
N VAL A 310 -16.53 7.28 1.30
CA VAL A 310 -15.51 7.46 0.26
C VAL A 310 -15.93 6.61 -0.93
N ASN A 311 -16.34 7.28 -2.01
CA ASN A 311 -16.73 6.62 -3.25
C ASN A 311 -15.52 6.30 -4.14
N MET A 312 -14.37 6.96 -3.90
CA MET A 312 -13.18 6.87 -4.74
C MET A 312 -11.92 6.63 -3.89
N TYR A 313 -11.21 5.55 -4.21
CA TYR A 313 -9.98 5.12 -3.52
C TYR A 313 -8.75 5.24 -4.42
N GLU A 314 -8.73 6.22 -5.33
CA GLU A 314 -7.70 6.36 -6.37
C GLU A 314 -6.29 6.53 -5.78
N ASP A 315 -6.16 7.26 -4.67
CA ASP A 315 -4.90 7.48 -3.95
C ASP A 315 -4.67 6.46 -2.82
N ALA A 316 -5.51 5.43 -2.70
CA ALA A 316 -5.37 4.44 -1.65
C ALA A 316 -4.45 3.29 -2.09
N CYS A 317 -3.60 2.82 -1.18
CA CYS A 317 -2.77 1.64 -1.39
C CYS A 317 -3.17 0.50 -0.45
N ILE A 318 -2.96 -0.73 -0.90
CA ILE A 318 -3.18 -1.93 -0.09
C ILE A 318 -1.91 -2.22 0.68
N VAL A 319 -2.00 -2.18 2.01
CA VAL A 319 -0.88 -2.50 2.90
C VAL A 319 -1.07 -3.90 3.48
N HIS A 320 -0.02 -4.71 3.47
CA HIS A 320 -0.07 -6.03 4.09
C HIS A 320 -0.27 -5.91 5.60
N LYS A 321 -1.20 -6.68 6.16
CA LYS A 321 -1.56 -6.65 7.59
C LYS A 321 -0.34 -6.79 8.50
N GLU A 322 0.59 -7.67 8.15
CA GLU A 322 1.81 -7.93 8.94
C GLU A 322 2.71 -6.71 9.06
N ALA A 323 2.72 -5.79 8.09
CA ALA A 323 3.48 -4.55 8.21
C ALA A 323 2.90 -3.67 9.32
N ILE A 324 1.57 -3.56 9.37
CA ILE A 324 0.83 -2.81 10.40
C ILE A 324 0.99 -3.47 11.77
N GLU A 325 0.85 -4.80 11.84
CA GLU A 325 1.02 -5.56 13.09
C GLU A 325 2.44 -5.40 13.66
N ARG A 326 3.48 -5.51 12.82
CA ARG A 326 4.86 -5.28 13.26
C ARG A 326 5.08 -3.86 13.78
N CYS A 327 4.51 -2.85 13.13
CA CYS A 327 4.56 -1.47 13.63
C CYS A 327 3.85 -1.33 14.99
N ASN A 328 2.67 -1.92 15.14
CA ASN A 328 1.92 -1.88 16.39
C ASN A 328 2.65 -2.60 17.53
N GLU A 329 3.25 -3.76 17.26
CA GLU A 329 4.08 -4.48 18.22
C GLU A 329 5.29 -3.65 18.65
N ALA A 330 5.97 -2.98 17.71
CA ALA A 330 7.07 -2.09 18.02
C ALA A 330 6.63 -0.90 18.88
N ILE A 331 5.48 -0.28 18.58
CA ILE A 331 4.90 0.81 19.38
C ILE A 331 4.59 0.33 20.80
N LEU A 332 3.98 -0.86 20.95
CA LEU A 332 3.69 -1.44 22.26
C LEU A 332 4.96 -1.78 23.04
N ALA A 333 5.99 -2.30 22.36
CA ALA A 333 7.28 -2.59 22.98
C ALA A 333 7.96 -1.32 23.52
N ILE A 334 7.96 -0.23 22.73
CA ILE A 334 8.48 1.08 23.16
C ILE A 334 7.63 1.64 24.31
N GLY A 335 6.30 1.51 24.24
CA GLY A 335 5.39 1.90 25.32
C GLY A 335 5.69 1.17 26.62
N LYS A 336 5.93 -0.15 26.54
CA LYS A 336 6.32 -0.97 27.69
C LYS A 336 7.66 -0.54 28.27
N GLN A 337 8.67 -0.29 27.44
CA GLN A 337 9.95 0.23 27.90
C GLN A 337 9.81 1.57 28.64
N LYS A 338 8.94 2.48 28.15
CA LYS A 338 8.66 3.74 28.85
C LYS A 338 8.02 3.50 30.22
N LEU A 339 7.08 2.57 30.32
CA LEU A 339 6.44 2.20 31.59
C LEU A 339 7.45 1.58 32.56
N ASP A 340 8.31 0.68 32.09
CA ASP A 340 9.35 0.05 32.91
C ASP A 340 10.32 1.09 33.48
N ILE A 341 10.72 2.09 32.68
CA ILE A 341 11.54 3.22 33.15
C ILE A 341 10.80 4.04 34.20
N LEU A 342 9.50 4.33 34.00
CA LEU A 342 8.70 5.06 34.99
C LEU A 342 8.57 4.29 36.31
N GLU A 343 8.41 2.96 36.25
CA GLU A 343 8.37 2.10 37.44
C GLU A 343 9.73 2.09 38.16
N MET A 344 10.84 2.02 37.41
CA MET A 344 12.19 2.13 37.98
C MET A 344 12.40 3.49 38.68
N ILE A 345 11.96 4.60 38.08
CA ILE A 345 12.06 5.94 38.69
C ILE A 345 11.22 6.00 39.97
N LYS A 346 10.01 5.45 39.96
CA LYS A 346 9.13 5.38 41.14
C LYS A 346 9.78 4.58 42.27
N GLU A 347 10.34 3.41 41.96
CA GLU A 347 11.01 2.56 42.96
C GLU A 347 12.29 3.22 43.49
N PHE A 348 13.05 3.91 42.63
CA PHE A 348 14.23 4.66 43.05
C PHE A 348 13.88 5.79 44.02
N ARG A 349 12.82 6.56 43.74
CA ARG A 349 12.31 7.59 44.68
C ARG A 349 11.86 6.99 46.01
N ARG A 350 11.17 5.84 45.98
CA ARG A 350 10.76 5.11 47.19
C ARG A 350 11.97 4.74 48.06
N LYS A 351 13.05 4.26 47.44
CA LYS A 351 14.30 3.92 48.14
C LYS A 351 14.97 5.15 48.75
N ILE A 352 15.04 6.27 48.03
CA ILE A 352 15.60 7.52 48.58
C ILE A 352 14.83 7.95 49.83
N VAL A 353 13.50 7.97 49.77
CA VAL A 353 12.65 8.34 50.92
C VAL A 353 12.85 7.38 52.09
N MET A 354 13.00 6.07 51.83
CA MET A 354 13.29 5.10 52.89
C MET A 354 14.64 5.39 53.56
N VAL A 355 15.69 5.63 52.79
CA VAL A 355 17.03 5.94 53.31
C VAL A 355 17.04 7.26 54.09
N GLU A 356 16.32 8.27 53.60
CA GLU A 356 16.15 9.54 54.32
C GLU A 356 15.46 9.34 55.67
N TRP A 357 14.44 8.48 55.72
CA TRP A 357 13.78 8.12 56.97
C TRP A 357 14.70 7.33 57.91
N GLU A 358 15.44 6.34 57.41
CA GLU A 358 16.44 5.59 58.19
C GLU A 358 17.49 6.52 58.79
N LYS A 359 17.98 7.49 58.01
CA LYS A 359 18.88 8.53 58.50
C LYS A 359 18.24 9.33 59.64
N GLN A 360 16.99 9.77 59.49
CA GLN A 360 16.29 10.53 60.55
C GLN A 360 16.13 9.73 61.85
N VAL A 361 15.89 8.42 61.74
CA VAL A 361 15.83 7.51 62.90
C VAL A 361 17.20 7.41 63.56
N LEU A 362 18.27 7.16 62.80
CA LEU A 362 19.63 7.09 63.34
C LEU A 362 20.08 8.42 63.96
N ASP A 363 19.75 9.56 63.36
CA ASP A 363 20.02 10.89 63.91
C ASP A 363 19.23 11.14 65.21
N ALA A 364 18.05 10.53 65.38
CA ALA A 364 17.28 10.59 66.63
C ALA A 364 17.90 9.70 67.72
N GLU A 365 18.29 8.48 67.37
CA GLU A 365 18.98 7.54 68.28
C GLU A 365 20.33 8.11 68.73
N ALA A 366 21.09 8.73 67.83
CA ALA A 366 22.35 9.39 68.16
C ALA A 366 22.14 10.53 69.17
N ARG A 367 21.12 11.37 68.98
CA ARG A 367 20.76 12.43 69.93
C ARG A 367 20.35 11.87 71.29
N GLU A 368 19.56 10.81 71.32
CA GLU A 368 19.18 10.14 72.57
C GLU A 368 20.41 9.58 73.32
N LEU A 369 21.37 9.01 72.59
CA LEU A 369 22.63 8.54 73.18
C LEU A 369 23.50 9.68 73.70
N GLU A 370 23.57 10.81 72.98
CA GLU A 370 24.27 12.02 73.44
C GLU A 370 23.62 12.58 74.72
N GLU A 371 22.29 12.62 74.80
CA GLU A 371 21.56 13.05 75.99
C GLU A 371 21.81 12.11 77.17
N LYS A 372 21.70 10.79 76.97
CA LYS A 372 22.06 9.79 78.00
C LYS A 372 23.50 9.92 78.46
N THR A 373 24.42 10.23 77.55
CA THR A 373 25.84 10.44 77.89
C THR A 373 26.02 11.71 78.71
N LYS A 374 25.34 12.81 78.36
CA LYS A 374 25.31 14.04 79.16
C LYS A 374 24.73 13.77 80.55
N ASP A 375 23.65 13.02 80.65
CA ASP A 375 23.03 12.66 81.93
C ASP A 375 24.00 11.87 82.82
N VAL A 376 24.70 10.88 82.24
CA VAL A 376 25.76 10.13 82.95
C VAL A 376 26.90 11.05 83.38
N HIS A 377 27.33 11.98 82.53
CA HIS A 377 28.42 12.91 82.84
C HIS A 377 28.02 13.93 83.94
N MET A 378 26.75 14.34 83.96
CA MET A 378 26.17 15.25 84.95
C MET A 378 25.71 14.52 86.22
N LEU A 379 25.71 13.18 86.22
CA LEU A 379 25.31 12.37 87.36
C LEU A 379 26.30 12.56 88.52
N ARG A 380 25.81 13.18 89.59
CA ARG A 380 26.57 13.24 90.84
C ARG A 380 26.47 11.89 91.54
N VAL A 381 27.62 11.25 91.72
CA VAL A 381 27.74 9.99 92.45
C VAL A 381 27.36 10.22 93.92
N THR A 382 26.18 9.78 94.32
CA THR A 382 25.73 9.80 95.72
C THR A 382 26.27 8.59 96.48
N LYS A 383 26.33 8.70 97.83
CA LYS A 383 26.77 7.59 98.70
C LYS A 383 25.87 6.35 98.55
N GLU A 384 24.61 6.51 98.17
CA GLU A 384 23.68 5.42 97.89
C GLU A 384 24.09 4.65 96.63
N ILE A 385 24.44 5.35 95.55
CA ILE A 385 24.94 4.74 94.31
C ILE A 385 26.27 4.02 94.56
N GLN A 386 27.18 4.60 95.35
CA GLN A 386 28.43 3.95 95.74
C GLN A 386 28.21 2.67 96.53
N LYS A 387 27.27 2.69 97.49
CA LYS A 387 26.90 1.48 98.25
C LYS A 387 26.30 0.42 97.33
N TYR A 388 25.48 0.82 96.36
CA TYR A 388 24.89 -0.11 95.41
C TYR A 388 25.95 -0.74 94.50
N LEU A 389 26.86 0.05 93.94
CA LEU A 389 27.98 -0.43 93.12
C LEU A 389 28.98 -1.29 93.92
N ALA A 390 29.26 -0.92 95.17
CA ALA A 390 30.10 -1.72 96.07
C ALA A 390 29.43 -3.03 96.46
N ALA A 391 28.12 -3.03 96.74
CA ALA A 391 27.37 -4.26 97.04
C ALA A 391 27.32 -5.22 95.83
N ASP A 392 27.28 -4.69 94.60
CA ASP A 392 27.34 -5.51 93.39
C ASP A 392 28.76 -6.02 93.09
N ALA A 393 29.79 -5.21 93.37
CA ALA A 393 31.19 -5.64 93.32
C ALA A 393 31.46 -6.75 94.34
N ASP A 394 30.98 -6.60 95.58
CA ASP A 394 31.08 -7.61 96.65
C ASP A 394 30.33 -8.90 96.29
N LYS A 395 29.16 -8.80 95.62
CA LYS A 395 28.46 -9.98 95.08
C LYS A 395 29.26 -10.70 94.01
N LYS A 396 29.98 -9.97 93.16
CA LYS A 396 30.83 -10.53 92.09
C LYS A 396 32.10 -11.15 92.67
N GLU A 397 32.67 -10.57 93.71
CA GLU A 397 33.87 -11.03 94.40
C GLU A 397 33.60 -12.27 95.27
N ARG A 398 32.44 -12.31 95.96
CA ARG A 398 31.97 -13.52 96.67
C ARG A 398 31.65 -14.68 95.72
N ARG A 399 31.10 -14.41 94.53
CA ARG A 399 30.97 -15.43 93.45
C ARG A 399 32.31 -15.93 92.90
N SER A 400 33.41 -15.22 93.15
CA SER A 400 34.75 -15.54 92.63
C SER A 400 35.63 -16.28 93.65
N GLN A 401 35.34 -16.23 94.96
CA GLN A 401 36.16 -16.89 96.01
C GLN A 401 35.68 -18.29 96.43
N GLU A 402 34.45 -18.70 96.13
CA GLU A 402 33.95 -20.08 96.37
C GLU A 402 34.21 -21.06 95.19
N GLY A 403 35.01 -20.66 94.19
CA GLY A 403 35.26 -21.45 92.98
C GLY A 403 36.74 -21.65 92.64
N VAL A 404 37.52 -22.33 93.49
CA VAL A 404 38.86 -22.85 93.12
C VAL A 404 38.85 -24.37 93.20
N GLY A 405 38.75 -25.03 92.04
CA GLY A 405 38.95 -26.47 91.93
C GLY A 405 38.12 -27.15 90.85
N LYS A 406 38.69 -27.16 89.64
CA LYS A 406 38.31 -27.98 88.47
C LYS A 406 37.16 -27.45 87.61
N GLU A 407 37.57 -27.18 86.37
CA GLU A 407 36.74 -26.93 85.19
C GLU A 407 35.51 -27.82 85.16
N ALA A 408 34.36 -27.18 85.31
CA ALA A 408 33.17 -27.57 84.60
C ALA A 408 32.57 -26.27 84.10
N THR A 409 32.38 -26.17 82.78
CA THR A 409 31.30 -25.37 82.21
C THR A 409 29.99 -25.74 82.91
N PRO A 410 29.21 -24.77 83.40
CA PRO A 410 27.80 -24.85 83.06
C PRO A 410 27.09 -23.50 82.90
N LYS A 411 26.11 -23.55 82.00
CA LYS A 411 24.84 -22.81 82.04
C LYS A 411 24.27 -22.72 83.46
N VAL A 412 23.73 -21.57 83.86
CA VAL A 412 22.60 -21.49 84.81
C VAL A 412 21.87 -20.13 84.65
N PRO A 413 20.68 -19.89 85.25
CA PRO A 413 19.48 -19.47 84.56
C PRO A 413 18.85 -18.22 85.22
N ALA A 414 17.54 -18.06 85.02
CA ALA A 414 16.66 -16.94 85.33
C ALA A 414 16.30 -16.69 86.82
N GLU A 415 15.57 -15.58 87.03
CA GLU A 415 14.67 -15.22 88.14
C GLU A 415 15.29 -14.58 89.42
N SER A 416 14.66 -13.68 90.18
CA SER A 416 13.48 -12.79 90.07
C SER A 416 13.38 -11.93 91.36
N THR A 417 12.58 -10.83 91.33
CA THR A 417 11.94 -10.09 92.45
C THR A 417 12.85 -9.21 93.35
N VAL A 418 12.51 -8.02 93.85
CA VAL A 418 11.25 -7.35 94.25
C VAL A 418 11.45 -5.82 94.18
N THR A 419 10.58 -5.08 93.48
CA THR A 419 10.02 -3.76 93.90
C THR A 419 8.81 -3.46 93.03
N GLU A 420 7.70 -4.15 93.31
CA GLU A 420 6.36 -3.64 93.05
C GLU A 420 5.98 -2.71 94.21
N ASN A 421 5.53 -1.47 93.92
CA ASN A 421 4.39 -0.82 94.59
C ASN A 421 4.19 0.69 94.31
N SER A 422 4.66 1.26 93.19
CA SER A 422 4.31 2.65 92.84
C SER A 422 3.87 2.92 91.40
N GLY A 423 3.86 1.92 90.50
CA GLY A 423 3.54 2.12 89.07
C GLY A 423 2.11 1.76 88.62
N LYS A 424 1.29 1.10 89.46
CA LYS A 424 0.08 0.41 88.98
C LYS A 424 -1.13 1.30 88.68
N VAL A 425 -1.13 2.60 88.99
CA VAL A 425 -2.31 3.47 88.76
C VAL A 425 -2.22 4.33 87.50
N SER A 426 -1.03 4.55 86.93
CA SER A 426 -0.89 5.35 85.69
C SER A 426 -0.77 4.49 84.42
N GLY A 427 -0.32 3.24 84.53
CA GLY A 427 -0.21 2.30 83.40
C GLY A 427 -1.55 1.75 82.88
N GLN A 428 -2.58 1.66 83.73
CA GLN A 428 -3.84 0.98 83.34
C GLN A 428 -4.74 1.77 82.38
N LEU A 429 -4.58 3.09 82.27
CA LEU A 429 -5.35 3.90 81.30
C LEU A 429 -4.67 3.95 79.92
N HIS A 430 -3.34 3.84 79.84
CA HIS A 430 -2.61 3.78 78.57
C HIS A 430 -2.57 2.38 77.96
N THR A 431 -2.44 1.31 78.77
CA THR A 431 -2.42 -0.07 78.24
C THR A 431 -3.77 -0.50 77.69
N ASN A 432 -4.88 -0.03 78.25
CA ASN A 432 -6.22 -0.40 77.76
C ASN A 432 -6.55 0.28 76.41
N ALA A 433 -6.11 1.52 76.19
CA ALA A 433 -6.31 2.22 74.91
C ALA A 433 -5.41 1.68 73.78
N GLU A 434 -4.17 1.30 74.11
CA GLU A 434 -3.24 0.66 73.17
C GLU A 434 -3.62 -0.79 72.89
N GLN A 435 -4.08 -1.55 73.88
CA GLN A 435 -4.62 -2.90 73.67
C GLN A 435 -5.93 -2.88 72.89
N GLU A 436 -6.88 -1.99 73.17
CA GLU A 436 -8.11 -1.87 72.36
C GLU A 436 -7.82 -1.40 70.93
N GLY A 437 -6.86 -0.48 70.74
CA GLY A 437 -6.42 -0.03 69.42
C GLY A 437 -5.61 -1.06 68.64
N MET A 438 -4.86 -1.94 69.32
CA MET A 438 -4.11 -3.04 68.71
C MET A 438 -4.98 -4.27 68.45
N ILE A 439 -5.95 -4.58 69.33
CA ILE A 439 -6.96 -5.63 69.12
C ILE A 439 -7.93 -5.24 68.01
N ARG A 440 -8.36 -3.96 67.89
CA ARG A 440 -9.17 -3.49 66.75
C ARG A 440 -8.41 -3.44 65.44
N ARG A 441 -7.12 -3.07 65.44
CA ARG A 441 -6.27 -3.15 64.24
C ARG A 441 -6.00 -4.59 63.84
N ASN A 442 -5.71 -5.48 64.79
CA ASN A 442 -5.54 -6.90 64.53
C ASN A 442 -6.84 -7.53 64.01
N SER A 443 -8.01 -7.17 64.54
CA SER A 443 -9.29 -7.68 64.02
C SER A 443 -9.63 -7.14 62.62
N GLN A 444 -9.30 -5.89 62.30
CA GLN A 444 -9.44 -5.36 60.94
C GLN A 444 -8.45 -6.01 59.97
N LEU A 445 -7.20 -6.25 60.39
CA LEU A 445 -6.21 -6.98 59.60
C LEU A 445 -6.65 -8.43 59.37
N ASP A 446 -7.21 -9.11 60.38
CA ASP A 446 -7.76 -10.46 60.26
C ASP A 446 -8.94 -10.53 59.27
N VAL A 447 -9.81 -9.52 59.26
CA VAL A 447 -10.92 -9.41 58.30
C VAL A 447 -10.39 -9.18 56.88
N LEU A 448 -9.36 -8.33 56.72
CA LEU A 448 -8.71 -8.11 55.42
C LEU A 448 -7.98 -9.36 54.94
N ASP A 449 -7.28 -10.09 55.82
CA ASP A 449 -6.62 -11.35 55.49
C ASP A 449 -7.60 -12.46 55.15
N LYS A 450 -8.78 -12.48 55.79
CA LYS A 450 -9.89 -13.36 55.40
C LYS A 450 -10.41 -13.00 54.00
N LYS A 451 -10.59 -11.71 53.71
CA LYS A 451 -11.03 -11.23 52.39
C LYS A 451 -10.00 -11.50 51.28
N ILE A 452 -8.71 -11.35 51.57
CA ILE A 452 -7.61 -11.70 50.66
C ILE A 452 -7.60 -13.21 50.40
N ARG A 453 -7.84 -14.05 51.41
CA ARG A 453 -7.96 -15.51 51.23
C ARG A 453 -9.16 -15.89 50.36
N GLU A 454 -10.32 -15.27 50.58
CA GLU A 454 -11.53 -15.48 49.77
C GLU A 454 -11.29 -15.07 48.30
N LEU A 455 -10.74 -13.88 48.07
CA LEU A 455 -10.39 -13.41 46.72
C LEU A 455 -9.35 -14.32 46.04
N ARG A 456 -8.34 -14.80 46.77
CA ARG A 456 -7.38 -15.79 46.24
C ARG A 456 -8.04 -17.10 45.87
N GLN A 457 -9.04 -17.54 46.64
CA GLN A 457 -9.80 -18.76 46.33
C GLN A 457 -10.69 -18.59 45.10
N ASP A 458 -11.30 -17.42 44.93
CA ASP A 458 -12.11 -17.11 43.74
C ASP A 458 -11.25 -16.94 42.48
N ILE A 459 -10.07 -16.32 42.58
CA ILE A 459 -9.09 -16.29 41.49
C ILE A 459 -8.65 -17.71 41.11
N LYS A 460 -8.43 -18.59 42.09
CA LYS A 460 -8.12 -20.02 41.82
C LYS A 460 -9.29 -20.74 41.12
N LYS A 461 -10.53 -20.50 41.52
CA LYS A 461 -11.70 -21.08 40.84
C LYS A 461 -11.82 -20.58 39.39
N LYS A 462 -11.69 -19.26 39.18
CA LYS A 462 -11.78 -18.65 37.85
C LYS A 462 -10.64 -19.07 36.92
N THR A 463 -9.43 -19.26 37.45
CA THR A 463 -8.30 -19.80 36.68
C THR A 463 -8.51 -21.27 36.29
N CYS A 464 -9.07 -22.10 37.19
CA CYS A 464 -9.46 -23.48 36.83
C CYS A 464 -10.58 -23.52 35.78
N GLU A 465 -11.60 -22.65 35.89
CA GLU A 465 -12.67 -22.51 34.89
C GLU A 465 -12.11 -22.09 33.53
N ASN A 466 -11.22 -21.09 33.49
CA ASN A 466 -10.58 -20.65 32.26
C ASN A 466 -9.73 -21.76 31.63
N ALA A 467 -8.96 -22.51 32.41
CA ALA A 467 -8.19 -23.65 31.92
C ALA A 467 -9.08 -24.77 31.35
N ALA A 468 -10.26 -24.99 31.93
CA ALA A 468 -11.24 -25.94 31.40
C ALA A 468 -11.86 -25.45 30.08
N LEU A 469 -12.17 -24.15 29.98
CA LEU A 469 -12.66 -23.53 28.74
C LEU A 469 -11.60 -23.53 27.64
N GLU A 470 -10.33 -23.31 27.97
CA GLU A 470 -9.22 -23.40 27.02
C GLU A 470 -9.06 -24.82 26.46
N LYS A 471 -9.19 -25.85 27.30
CA LYS A 471 -9.21 -27.25 26.83
C LYS A 471 -10.40 -27.52 25.90
N LEU A 472 -11.60 -27.09 26.28
CA LEU A 472 -12.79 -27.25 25.44
C LEU A 472 -12.65 -26.51 24.10
N ALA A 473 -12.06 -25.32 24.10
CA ALA A 473 -11.79 -24.55 22.88
C ALA A 473 -10.77 -25.27 21.99
N SER A 474 -9.72 -25.86 22.56
CA SER A 474 -8.75 -26.68 21.84
C SER A 474 -9.39 -27.92 21.21
N ASP A 475 -10.25 -28.63 21.96
CA ASP A 475 -10.94 -29.82 21.46
C ASP A 475 -11.89 -29.46 20.31
N LEU A 476 -12.67 -28.37 20.45
CA LEU A 476 -13.52 -27.86 19.38
C LEU A 476 -12.73 -27.41 18.14
N GLN A 477 -11.54 -26.82 18.33
CA GLN A 477 -10.65 -26.47 17.22
C GLN A 477 -10.15 -27.72 16.49
N GLN A 478 -9.82 -28.80 17.20
CA GLN A 478 -9.44 -30.08 16.60
C GLN A 478 -10.61 -30.69 15.83
N ASP A 479 -11.83 -30.67 16.38
CA ASP A 479 -13.03 -31.17 15.71
C ASP A 479 -13.37 -30.37 14.44
N VAL A 480 -13.21 -29.04 14.49
CA VAL A 480 -13.40 -28.18 13.31
C VAL A 480 -12.31 -28.46 12.26
N ALA A 481 -11.05 -28.63 12.66
CA ALA A 481 -9.97 -28.99 11.75
C ALA A 481 -10.20 -30.37 11.11
N TYR A 482 -10.70 -31.34 11.88
CA TYR A 482 -11.06 -32.67 11.39
C TYR A 482 -12.24 -32.59 10.41
N GLY A 483 -13.28 -31.81 10.73
CA GLY A 483 -14.42 -31.56 9.86
C GLY A 483 -14.03 -30.83 8.56
N GLN A 484 -13.11 -29.87 8.62
CA GLN A 484 -12.55 -29.21 7.45
C GLN A 484 -11.76 -30.18 6.57
N LYS A 485 -11.00 -31.10 7.16
CA LYS A 485 -10.27 -32.14 6.44
C LYS A 485 -11.22 -33.11 5.72
N ILE A 486 -12.33 -33.48 6.36
CA ILE A 486 -13.39 -34.30 5.73
C ILE A 486 -14.06 -33.54 4.57
N LYS A 487 -14.35 -32.24 4.73
CA LYS A 487 -14.89 -31.41 3.64
C LYS A 487 -13.92 -31.30 2.46
N GLN A 488 -12.64 -31.06 2.72
CA GLN A 488 -11.60 -31.02 1.67
C GLN A 488 -11.45 -32.37 0.93
N LEU A 489 -11.67 -33.49 1.62
CA LEU A 489 -11.70 -34.82 1.01
C LEU A 489 -12.98 -35.09 0.20
N ARG A 490 -14.11 -34.46 0.56
CA ARG A 490 -15.36 -34.52 -0.20
C ARG A 490 -15.36 -33.63 -1.46
N GLU A 491 -14.75 -32.45 -1.37
CA GLU A 491 -14.86 -31.41 -2.41
C GLU A 491 -13.79 -31.50 -3.50
N LYS A 492 -12.73 -32.29 -3.33
CA LYS A 492 -11.70 -32.49 -4.36
C LYS A 492 -12.08 -33.61 -5.34
N PRO A 493 -12.36 -33.31 -6.63
CA PRO A 493 -12.56 -34.34 -7.64
C PRO A 493 -11.25 -35.08 -7.96
N LEU A 494 -11.38 -36.34 -8.35
CA LEU A 494 -10.36 -37.37 -8.61
C LEU A 494 -9.17 -36.99 -9.54
N GLY A 495 -9.15 -35.80 -10.13
CA GLY A 495 -8.10 -35.37 -11.07
C GLY A 495 -6.80 -34.84 -10.44
N LEU A 496 -6.82 -34.40 -9.19
CA LEU A 496 -5.68 -33.67 -8.59
C LEU A 496 -4.83 -34.46 -7.58
N LEU A 497 -5.27 -35.65 -7.16
CA LEU A 497 -4.47 -36.53 -6.28
C LEU A 497 -3.41 -37.35 -7.02
N LEU A 498 -3.46 -37.40 -8.37
CA LEU A 498 -2.45 -38.08 -9.17
C LEU A 498 -1.19 -37.24 -9.42
N ARG A 499 -1.23 -35.91 -9.22
CA ARG A 499 -0.09 -35.02 -9.48
C ARG A 499 0.80 -34.75 -8.26
N THR A 500 0.32 -34.95 -7.03
CA THR A 500 1.10 -34.68 -5.82
C THR A 500 1.79 -35.91 -5.23
N SER A 501 1.70 -37.08 -5.88
CA SER A 501 2.28 -38.35 -5.41
C SER A 501 3.46 -38.85 -6.25
N SER A 502 4.05 -38.00 -7.09
CA SER A 502 5.25 -38.34 -7.90
C SER A 502 6.55 -38.50 -7.10
N LEU A 503 6.52 -38.45 -5.76
CA LEU A 503 7.74 -38.44 -4.94
C LEU A 503 7.90 -39.58 -3.92
N ILE A 504 7.05 -40.63 -3.89
CA ILE A 504 7.27 -41.72 -2.93
C ILE A 504 7.18 -43.10 -3.59
N ALA A 505 8.38 -43.66 -3.77
CA ALA A 505 8.83 -45.06 -3.71
C ALA A 505 7.86 -46.18 -4.15
N GLY A 506 8.36 -47.01 -5.08
CA GLY A 506 7.77 -48.27 -5.51
C GLY A 506 7.61 -49.30 -4.39
N ASN A 507 6.70 -50.24 -4.64
CA ASN A 507 6.41 -51.49 -3.91
C ASN A 507 5.27 -51.52 -2.86
N ASN A 508 4.75 -50.40 -2.36
CA ASN A 508 3.61 -50.43 -1.40
C ASN A 508 2.24 -50.05 -1.99
N LYS A 509 2.15 -49.81 -3.31
CA LYS A 509 0.94 -49.27 -3.96
C LYS A 509 -0.26 -50.22 -3.93
N LYS A 510 -0.07 -51.53 -4.11
CA LYS A 510 -1.18 -52.49 -4.12
C LYS A 510 -1.75 -52.74 -2.72
N THR A 511 -0.89 -52.82 -1.70
CA THR A 511 -1.32 -53.04 -0.31
C THR A 511 -2.00 -51.80 0.29
N SER A 512 -1.49 -50.59 0.00
CA SER A 512 -2.15 -49.35 0.43
C SER A 512 -3.48 -49.12 -0.28
N LEU A 513 -3.59 -49.41 -1.58
CA LEU A 513 -4.85 -49.35 -2.31
C LEU A 513 -5.88 -50.36 -1.79
N GLN A 514 -5.46 -51.58 -1.43
CA GLN A 514 -6.34 -52.57 -0.84
C GLN A 514 -6.81 -52.15 0.56
N TYR A 515 -5.92 -51.57 1.37
CA TYR A 515 -6.27 -51.05 2.69
C TYR A 515 -7.25 -49.87 2.61
N VAL A 516 -7.02 -48.93 1.71
CA VAL A 516 -7.93 -47.80 1.44
C VAL A 516 -9.28 -48.28 0.92
N ARG A 517 -9.31 -49.28 0.03
CA ARG A 517 -10.58 -49.89 -0.43
C ARG A 517 -11.31 -50.62 0.68
N ARG A 518 -10.61 -51.33 1.57
CA ARG A 518 -11.22 -51.99 2.74
C ARG A 518 -11.82 -50.97 3.71
N LEU A 519 -11.11 -49.88 4.00
CA LEU A 519 -11.62 -48.77 4.79
C LEU A 519 -12.84 -48.10 4.13
N GLN A 520 -12.82 -47.94 2.81
CA GLN A 520 -13.94 -47.37 2.08
C GLN A 520 -15.17 -48.30 2.07
N HIS A 521 -14.98 -49.62 1.95
CA HIS A 521 -16.06 -50.60 2.09
C HIS A 521 -16.60 -50.66 3.52
N ALA A 522 -15.75 -50.60 4.55
CA ALA A 522 -16.15 -50.54 5.94
C ALA A 522 -16.94 -49.25 6.24
N ALA A 523 -16.46 -48.10 5.76
CA ALA A 523 -17.16 -46.83 5.89
C ALA A 523 -18.54 -46.86 5.22
N ARG A 524 -18.64 -47.40 3.99
CA ARG A 524 -19.94 -47.57 3.31
C ARG A 524 -20.88 -48.47 4.11
N ARG A 525 -20.41 -49.64 4.55
CA ARG A 525 -21.21 -50.58 5.34
C ARG A 525 -21.75 -49.96 6.64
N HIS A 526 -20.92 -49.18 7.34
CA HIS A 526 -21.38 -48.45 8.54
C HIS A 526 -22.35 -47.32 8.20
N THR A 527 -22.25 -46.72 7.01
CA THR A 527 -23.20 -45.69 6.56
C THR A 527 -24.55 -46.32 6.25
N ASP A 528 -24.55 -47.46 5.54
CA ASP A 528 -25.75 -48.23 5.22
C ASP A 528 -26.43 -48.73 6.51
N GLU A 529 -25.66 -49.23 7.48
CA GLU A 529 -26.17 -49.67 8.79
C GLU A 529 -26.76 -48.51 9.61
N ILE A 530 -26.18 -47.31 9.54
CA ILE A 530 -26.75 -46.10 10.17
C ILE A 530 -28.06 -45.69 9.49
N ASP A 531 -28.15 -45.81 8.17
CA ASP A 531 -29.36 -45.47 7.44
C ASP A 531 -30.47 -46.52 7.66
N GLU A 532 -30.15 -47.81 7.76
CA GLU A 532 -31.07 -48.86 8.21
C GLU A 532 -31.58 -48.60 9.64
N LEU A 533 -30.70 -48.24 10.57
CA LEU A 533 -31.10 -47.87 11.94
C LEU A 533 -31.97 -46.61 11.98
N ARG A 534 -31.77 -45.66 11.06
CA ARG A 534 -32.64 -44.47 10.91
C ARG A 534 -34.01 -44.85 10.35
N GLU A 535 -34.07 -45.76 9.39
CA GLU A 535 -35.33 -46.29 8.87
C GLU A 535 -36.10 -47.09 9.93
N GLU A 536 -35.42 -47.90 10.74
CA GLU A 536 -36.02 -48.59 11.88
C GLU A 536 -36.49 -47.62 12.96
N LEU A 537 -35.71 -46.58 13.27
CA LEU A 537 -36.13 -45.51 14.18
C LEU A 537 -37.37 -44.78 13.64
N ASN A 538 -37.44 -44.54 12.33
CA ASN A 538 -38.59 -43.93 11.69
C ASN A 538 -39.81 -44.86 11.70
N ARG A 539 -39.64 -46.17 11.47
CA ARG A 539 -40.71 -47.19 11.62
C ARG A 539 -41.21 -47.28 13.06
N LEU A 540 -40.31 -47.27 14.04
CA LEU A 540 -40.66 -47.27 15.46
C LEU A 540 -41.40 -45.99 15.84
N ARG A 541 -40.97 -44.83 15.34
CA ARG A 541 -41.68 -43.55 15.51
C ARG A 541 -43.09 -43.59 14.90
N ALA A 542 -43.24 -44.15 13.70
CA ALA A 542 -44.54 -44.32 13.05
C ALA A 542 -45.46 -45.30 13.79
N ARG A 543 -44.91 -46.29 14.51
CA ARG A 543 -45.67 -47.24 15.34
C ARG A 543 -46.06 -46.68 16.71
N THR A 544 -45.31 -45.73 17.24
CA THR A 544 -45.47 -45.22 18.62
C THR A 544 -46.23 -43.88 18.66
N ILE A 545 -46.34 -43.19 17.51
CA ILE A 545 -47.07 -41.92 17.39
C ILE A 545 -47.96 -42.02 16.13
N PRO A 546 -49.29 -41.86 16.23
CA PRO A 546 -50.13 -41.76 15.04
C PRO A 546 -49.78 -40.45 14.32
N MET A 547 -49.09 -40.55 13.18
CA MET A 547 -48.78 -39.41 12.33
C MET A 547 -49.97 -39.17 11.39
N PHE A 548 -50.55 -37.97 11.44
CA PHE A 548 -51.47 -37.50 10.41
C PHE A 548 -50.67 -37.23 9.13
N GLU A 549 -51.01 -37.93 8.05
CA GLU A 549 -50.48 -37.66 6.72
C GLU A 549 -50.84 -36.22 6.31
N SER A 550 -49.85 -35.36 6.16
CA SER A 550 -50.01 -34.08 5.48
C SER A 550 -49.97 -34.33 3.98
N ALA A 551 -51.15 -34.39 3.36
CA ALA A 551 -51.30 -34.34 1.91
C ALA A 551 -50.74 -33.03 1.35
N VAL A 552 -49.72 -33.12 0.50
CA VAL A 552 -49.46 -32.26 -0.68
C VAL A 552 -48.80 -33.11 -1.74
#